data_AF-A0A1E7IJH2-F1
#
_entry.id   AF-A0A1E7IJH2-F1
#
_cell.length_a   1.000
_cell.length_b   1.000
_cell.length_c   1.000
_cell.angle_alpha   90.00
_cell.angle_beta   90.00
_cell.angle_gamma   90.00
#
_symmetry.space_group_name_H-M   'P 1'
#
loop_
_entity.id
_entity.type
_entity.pdbx_description
1 polymer ?
#
loop_
_entity_poly.entity_id
_entity_poly.type
_entity_poly.pdbx_seq_one_letter_code
_entity_poly.pdbx_strand_id
1 'polypeptide(L)'
;MNKKYTKSPITHHLLALFVIFVVVAAWHMPALAAVTDEARGGYITSISFAVASQTEYWQGYYGAISYLDPKSPWYPLYFNTSAPEASSIRQIVLNISTFTPNEYILVTSSSYMNIVSLQAGNVSKVDAITGTGSDSGTNTFTDKSTFDKIPGRGVILNVPTVHLSGNFSEGLLNDSGNNNAFIVPIVNDTTGYEGILCNFQFILPTNRTNPVSYYMYYLSSQVTNQSVVGQITHSNNNTGITNVAVNLTAVTTMNLVGLATTNETGYYEFTNVNTGDYYVNATKIRYWDNSTAVSVTVNETQIATLQLWLVGDVDNNGKTAQPNDLTLMLRVVLWEHTGNWRYDLNRNGINGDVGDLVLMNRAALGEIILT
;
A
#
# COMPACT_ATOMS: atom_id res chain seq x y z
N MET A 1 37.87 -52.29 13.69
CA MET A 1 37.42 -53.31 14.68
C MET A 1 36.05 -52.91 15.20
N ASN A 2 35.06 -53.80 15.14
CA ASN A 2 33.75 -53.62 15.75
C ASN A 2 33.77 -53.93 17.26
N LYS A 3 33.02 -53.19 18.08
CA LYS A 3 32.28 -53.75 19.23
C LYS A 3 30.90 -53.08 19.36
N LYS A 4 29.86 -53.91 19.37
CA LYS A 4 28.45 -53.62 19.72
C LYS A 4 28.15 -54.18 21.12
N TYR A 5 26.87 -54.08 21.55
CA TYR A 5 26.18 -54.79 22.65
C TYR A 5 26.27 -54.10 24.05
N THR A 6 25.18 -53.89 24.86
CA THR A 6 23.70 -54.05 24.65
C THR A 6 22.82 -53.38 25.75
N LYS A 7 21.58 -52.99 25.38
CA LYS A 7 20.25 -52.97 26.11
C LYS A 7 20.11 -52.61 27.63
N SER A 8 19.36 -51.52 27.94
CA SER A 8 17.90 -51.41 28.35
C SER A 8 17.31 -52.35 29.45
N PRO A 9 16.14 -52.10 30.12
CA PRO A 9 15.17 -50.94 30.19
C PRO A 9 14.73 -50.54 31.64
N ILE A 10 13.70 -49.64 31.79
CA ILE A 10 12.66 -49.45 32.87
C ILE A 10 12.24 -47.96 32.95
N THR A 11 11.02 -47.46 33.20
CA THR A 11 9.61 -47.66 32.73
C THR A 11 8.70 -46.63 33.47
N HIS A 12 7.62 -46.16 32.82
CA HIS A 12 6.44 -45.42 33.38
C HIS A 12 6.64 -43.93 33.78
N HIS A 13 5.78 -42.98 33.39
CA HIS A 13 4.33 -42.89 33.68
C HIS A 13 3.49 -42.17 32.60
N LEU A 14 2.21 -42.55 32.48
CA LEU A 14 1.16 -41.74 31.86
C LEU A 14 0.61 -40.70 32.85
N LEU A 15 0.19 -39.54 32.34
CA LEU A 15 -0.95 -38.81 32.90
C LEU A 15 -1.73 -38.11 31.78
N ALA A 16 -3.03 -38.37 31.71
CA ALA A 16 -3.97 -37.65 30.84
C ALA A 16 -4.70 -36.58 31.66
N LEU A 17 -5.08 -35.45 31.04
CA LEU A 17 -6.02 -34.51 31.64
C LEU A 17 -7.04 -34.00 30.60
N PHE A 18 -8.31 -34.03 31.00
CA PHE A 18 -9.45 -33.47 30.29
C PHE A 18 -9.47 -31.94 30.38
N VAL A 19 -10.03 -31.27 29.38
CA VAL A 19 -10.70 -29.96 29.54
C VAL A 19 -12.04 -30.01 28.78
N ILE A 20 -13.12 -29.61 29.44
CA ILE A 20 -14.49 -29.59 28.91
C ILE A 20 -14.98 -28.14 28.74
N PHE A 21 -15.75 -27.92 27.67
CA PHE A 21 -16.61 -26.78 27.34
C PHE A 21 -17.14 -25.89 28.48
N VAL A 22 -17.21 -24.57 28.24
CA VAL A 22 -18.35 -23.71 28.63
C VAL A 22 -18.66 -22.63 27.56
N VAL A 23 -19.82 -22.80 26.90
CA VAL A 23 -20.86 -21.83 26.46
C VAL A 23 -20.51 -20.55 25.66
N VAL A 24 -21.18 -20.42 24.51
CA VAL A 24 -21.38 -19.20 23.70
C VAL A 24 -22.83 -18.69 23.81
N ALA A 25 -23.02 -17.41 24.13
CA ALA A 25 -24.22 -16.54 24.00
C ALA A 25 -23.85 -15.18 24.66
N ALA A 26 -24.36 -13.97 24.36
CA ALA A 26 -25.24 -13.37 23.34
C ALA A 26 -25.10 -11.81 23.52
N TRP A 27 -25.48 -10.86 22.64
CA TRP A 27 -26.12 -10.84 21.30
C TRP A 27 -25.91 -9.45 20.64
N HIS A 28 -26.23 -9.32 19.34
CA HIS A 28 -26.65 -8.11 18.56
C HIS A 28 -26.23 -6.68 18.94
N MET A 29 -25.73 -5.92 17.95
CA MET A 29 -26.08 -4.52 17.58
C MET A 29 -25.61 -4.26 16.12
N PRO A 30 -26.08 -3.21 15.41
CA PRO A 30 -26.37 -3.29 13.97
C PRO A 30 -25.25 -2.87 13.00
N ALA A 31 -25.47 -3.17 11.72
CA ALA A 31 -24.69 -2.65 10.61
C ALA A 31 -24.93 -1.15 10.36
N LEU A 32 -23.86 -0.41 10.08
CA LEU A 32 -23.89 0.82 9.29
C LEU A 32 -22.53 1.02 8.61
N ALA A 33 -22.57 1.62 7.42
CA ALA A 33 -21.55 1.61 6.38
C ALA A 33 -20.10 1.84 6.86
N ALA A 34 -19.19 1.05 6.30
CA ALA A 34 -17.79 1.46 6.18
C ALA A 34 -17.73 2.64 5.20
N VAL A 35 -17.50 3.86 5.72
CA VAL A 35 -17.05 4.98 4.91
C VAL A 35 -15.53 4.95 4.94
N THR A 36 -14.94 4.49 3.84
CA THR A 36 -13.49 4.54 3.60
C THR A 36 -13.13 5.91 3.06
N ASP A 37 -12.95 6.91 3.93
CA ASP A 37 -12.27 8.14 3.54
C ASP A 37 -10.78 7.82 3.31
N GLU A 38 -10.30 8.16 2.12
CA GLU A 38 -9.02 7.70 1.58
C GLU A 38 -7.80 8.40 2.21
N ALA A 39 -6.68 7.69 2.33
CA ALA A 39 -5.46 8.20 2.93
C ALA A 39 -4.71 9.15 1.98
N ARG A 40 -4.77 10.46 2.25
CA ARG A 40 -4.19 11.55 1.44
C ARG A 40 -2.65 11.68 1.57
N GLY A 41 -1.90 10.61 1.30
CA GLY A 41 -0.44 10.53 1.42
C GLY A 41 0.28 10.62 0.07
N GLY A 42 1.15 11.61 -0.12
CA GLY A 42 1.96 11.79 -1.32
C GLY A 42 3.29 11.02 -1.30
N TYR A 43 3.74 10.66 -2.52
CA TYR A 43 5.06 10.15 -2.93
C TYR A 43 5.93 9.45 -1.87
N ILE A 44 5.99 8.11 -1.97
CA ILE A 44 6.79 7.24 -1.10
C ILE A 44 8.24 7.18 -1.58
N THR A 45 9.22 7.25 -0.68
CA THR A 45 10.60 6.78 -0.97
C THR A 45 11.21 6.06 0.22
N SER A 46 11.92 4.96 -0.04
CA SER A 46 12.62 4.15 0.96
C SER A 46 14.00 4.74 1.30
N ILE A 47 14.28 4.87 2.59
CA ILE A 47 15.59 5.24 3.15
C ILE A 47 16.30 3.97 3.60
N SER A 48 17.49 3.71 3.05
CA SER A 48 18.35 2.57 3.40
C SER A 48 19.56 3.02 4.21
N PHE A 49 19.80 2.35 5.33
CA PHE A 49 20.79 2.73 6.35
C PHE A 49 22.16 2.04 6.16
N ALA A 50 22.37 1.42 5.01
CA ALA A 50 23.40 0.41 4.79
C ALA A 50 24.88 0.89 4.84
N VAL A 51 25.14 2.17 5.11
CA VAL A 51 26.50 2.76 4.95
C VAL A 51 27.02 3.48 6.19
N ALA A 52 26.22 4.26 6.94
CA ALA A 52 26.64 4.84 8.21
C ALA A 52 25.47 5.28 9.10
N SER A 53 25.46 4.85 10.37
CA SER A 53 24.75 5.54 11.45
C SER A 53 25.75 6.34 12.27
N GLN A 54 25.54 7.64 12.43
CA GLN A 54 26.45 8.53 13.16
C GLN A 54 26.59 8.13 14.64
N THR A 55 25.50 7.69 15.28
CA THR A 55 25.51 7.12 16.64
C THR A 55 25.17 5.62 16.62
N GLU A 56 25.07 4.98 17.79
CA GLU A 56 24.60 3.59 17.90
C GLU A 56 23.07 3.45 17.82
N TYR A 57 22.33 4.49 18.25
CA TYR A 57 20.89 4.43 18.54
C TYR A 57 20.05 5.41 17.69
N TRP A 58 20.63 6.51 17.21
CA TRP A 58 19.93 7.57 16.47
C TRP A 58 20.68 7.98 15.19
N GLN A 59 19.92 8.24 14.12
CA GLN A 59 20.39 8.95 12.94
C GLN A 59 19.57 10.22 12.72
N GLY A 60 20.24 11.37 12.67
CA GLY A 60 19.62 12.66 12.38
C GLY A 60 19.51 12.97 10.89
N TYR A 61 18.46 13.71 10.55
CA TYR A 61 18.15 14.16 9.19
C TYR A 61 17.73 15.63 9.23
N TYR A 62 18.20 16.42 8.27
CA TYR A 62 17.80 17.80 8.06
C TYR A 62 18.07 18.19 6.60
N GLY A 63 17.24 19.06 6.03
CA GLY A 63 17.42 19.48 4.65
C GLY A 63 16.40 20.50 4.15
N ALA A 64 16.58 20.93 2.91
CA ALA A 64 15.65 21.81 2.22
C ALA A 64 14.56 21.00 1.47
N ILE A 65 13.40 21.61 1.25
CA ILE A 65 12.38 21.16 0.30
C ILE A 65 12.49 22.03 -0.94
N SER A 66 12.32 21.43 -2.11
CA SER A 66 12.28 22.14 -3.38
C SER A 66 11.18 21.60 -4.26
N TYR A 67 10.63 22.47 -5.09
CA TYR A 67 9.58 22.16 -6.05
C TYR A 67 10.14 22.09 -7.47
N LEU A 68 9.50 21.31 -8.34
CA LEU A 68 9.83 21.27 -9.76
C LEU A 68 9.28 22.50 -10.49
N ASP A 69 10.09 23.10 -11.37
CA ASP A 69 9.55 23.96 -12.43
C ASP A 69 8.81 23.04 -13.43
N PRO A 70 7.50 23.26 -13.69
CA PRO A 70 6.71 22.43 -14.62
C PRO A 70 7.22 22.45 -16.08
N LYS A 71 8.28 23.21 -16.39
CA LYS A 71 8.90 23.28 -17.73
C LYS A 71 10.14 22.40 -17.93
N SER A 72 10.62 21.68 -16.91
CA SER A 72 11.84 20.85 -17.03
C SER A 72 11.54 19.36 -17.25
N PRO A 73 11.83 18.76 -18.41
CA PRO A 73 11.38 17.40 -18.73
C PRO A 73 12.32 16.26 -18.29
N TRP A 74 13.45 16.52 -17.60
CA TRP A 74 14.48 15.49 -17.37
C TRP A 74 15.23 15.59 -16.03
N TYR A 75 14.58 15.19 -14.92
CA TYR A 75 15.31 14.71 -13.73
C TYR A 75 14.55 13.56 -13.05
N PRO A 76 15.19 12.40 -12.81
CA PRO A 76 14.72 11.43 -11.83
C PRO A 76 14.60 12.07 -10.44
N LEU A 77 13.62 11.63 -9.65
CA LEU A 77 13.43 12.08 -8.27
C LEU A 77 14.56 11.53 -7.37
N TYR A 78 15.66 12.28 -7.29
CA TYR A 78 16.82 11.90 -6.46
C TYR A 78 16.63 12.32 -5.00
N PHE A 79 16.05 11.43 -4.20
CA PHE A 79 16.13 11.47 -2.73
C PHE A 79 17.53 11.11 -2.19
N ASN A 80 18.61 11.40 -2.92
CA ASN A 80 19.95 11.14 -2.40
C ASN A 80 21.05 12.03 -3.01
N THR A 81 21.52 13.01 -2.23
CA THR A 81 22.89 13.51 -2.30
C THR A 81 23.56 13.46 -0.92
N SER A 82 23.56 12.26 -0.31
CA SER A 82 24.53 11.94 0.74
C SER A 82 25.93 12.16 0.17
N ALA A 83 26.73 13.01 0.81
CA ALA A 83 28.17 12.97 0.57
C ALA A 83 28.71 11.61 1.06
N PRO A 84 29.87 11.12 0.58
CA PRO A 84 30.40 9.79 0.94
C PRO A 84 30.58 9.48 2.44
N GLU A 85 30.38 10.47 3.31
CA GLU A 85 30.52 10.38 4.78
C GLU A 85 29.33 11.03 5.53
N ALA A 86 28.27 11.46 4.82
CA ALA A 86 27.17 12.24 5.41
C ALA A 86 25.80 11.57 5.23
N SER A 87 25.32 10.93 6.30
CA SER A 87 23.98 10.30 6.40
C SER A 87 22.84 11.32 6.56
N SER A 88 22.87 12.44 5.82
CA SER A 88 21.86 13.50 5.87
C SER A 88 21.23 13.74 4.49
N ILE A 89 19.89 13.83 4.46
CA ILE A 89 19.11 14.14 3.25
C ILE A 89 19.19 15.65 3.01
N ARG A 90 20.14 16.09 2.17
CA ARG A 90 20.36 17.52 1.91
C ARG A 90 19.15 18.25 1.32
N GLN A 91 18.37 17.55 0.48
CA GLN A 91 17.26 18.13 -0.26
C GLN A 91 16.18 17.06 -0.55
N ILE A 92 14.92 17.44 -0.43
CA ILE A 92 13.76 16.68 -0.92
C ILE A 92 13.16 17.45 -2.08
N VAL A 93 12.99 16.81 -3.24
CA VAL A 93 12.32 17.42 -4.41
C VAL A 93 10.90 16.87 -4.51
N LEU A 94 9.90 17.74 -4.39
CA LEU A 94 8.49 17.41 -4.43
C LEU A 94 7.86 17.84 -5.76
N ASN A 95 6.97 17.02 -6.31
CA ASN A 95 6.17 17.34 -7.51
C ASN A 95 4.93 18.18 -7.13
N ILE A 96 5.16 19.35 -6.56
CA ILE A 96 4.15 20.35 -6.17
C ILE A 96 4.63 21.73 -6.64
N SER A 97 3.74 22.72 -6.72
CA SER A 97 4.13 24.10 -7.04
C SER A 97 4.68 24.89 -5.84
N THR A 98 4.15 24.61 -4.64
CA THR A 98 4.56 25.18 -3.34
C THR A 98 4.17 24.19 -2.23
N PHE A 99 4.89 24.21 -1.10
CA PHE A 99 4.41 23.61 0.16
C PHE A 99 3.79 24.70 1.04
N THR A 100 2.94 24.30 1.98
CA THR A 100 2.36 25.15 3.02
C THR A 100 3.04 24.84 4.36
N PRO A 101 3.57 25.84 5.09
CA PRO A 101 4.14 25.59 6.42
C PRO A 101 3.12 24.93 7.37
N ASN A 102 3.59 23.98 8.18
CA ASN A 102 2.80 23.06 9.01
C ASN A 102 2.05 21.95 8.23
N GLU A 103 2.35 21.74 6.94
CA GLU A 103 2.25 20.40 6.35
C GLU A 103 3.28 19.46 6.98
N TYR A 104 3.19 18.16 6.72
CA TYR A 104 4.00 17.17 7.43
C TYR A 104 4.79 16.27 6.48
N ILE A 105 6.03 15.98 6.88
CA ILE A 105 6.70 14.74 6.47
C ILE A 105 6.29 13.66 7.47
N LEU A 106 6.03 12.45 6.98
CA LEU A 106 5.73 11.29 7.80
C LEU A 106 6.65 10.14 7.42
N VAL A 107 7.37 9.59 8.39
CA VAL A 107 8.36 8.52 8.18
C VAL A 107 7.96 7.29 8.97
N THR A 108 8.00 6.08 8.40
CA THR A 108 7.58 4.83 9.08
C THR A 108 8.41 3.63 8.65
N SER A 109 8.45 2.57 9.45
CA SER A 109 9.02 1.29 9.03
C SER A 109 8.11 0.47 8.09
N SER A 110 6.89 0.95 7.77
CA SER A 110 5.94 0.26 6.88
C SER A 110 5.95 0.79 5.44
N SER A 111 6.00 -0.12 4.46
CA SER A 111 5.91 0.19 3.03
C SER A 111 4.50 0.60 2.57
N TYR A 112 3.50 0.39 3.42
CA TYR A 112 2.12 0.82 3.23
C TYR A 112 1.58 1.44 4.52
N MET A 113 0.89 2.56 4.42
CA MET A 113 0.40 3.32 5.57
C MET A 113 -1.06 3.73 5.39
N ASN A 114 -1.90 3.37 6.36
CA ASN A 114 -3.23 3.95 6.50
C ASN A 114 -3.15 5.18 7.44
N ILE A 115 -3.17 6.38 6.87
CA ILE A 115 -3.08 7.66 7.62
C ILE A 115 -4.23 7.80 8.63
N VAL A 116 -5.45 7.33 8.31
CA VAL A 116 -6.62 7.38 9.21
C VAL A 116 -6.38 6.57 10.50
N SER A 117 -5.55 5.53 10.44
CA SER A 117 -5.24 4.67 11.59
C SER A 117 -4.23 5.25 12.59
N LEU A 118 -3.60 6.39 12.26
CA LEU A 118 -2.53 6.94 13.08
C LEU A 118 -3.04 7.35 14.47
N GLN A 119 -2.26 7.01 15.49
CA GLN A 119 -2.50 7.34 16.89
C GLN A 119 -1.21 7.77 17.59
N ALA A 120 -1.33 8.43 18.74
CA ALA A 120 -0.19 8.79 19.57
C ALA A 120 0.63 7.53 19.91
N GLY A 121 1.94 7.59 19.67
CA GLY A 121 2.79 6.40 19.68
C GLY A 121 3.21 5.92 21.07
N ASN A 122 3.69 4.69 21.13
CA ASN A 122 4.22 4.07 22.34
C ASN A 122 5.75 4.15 22.37
N VAL A 123 6.28 4.98 23.26
CA VAL A 123 7.72 5.24 23.41
C VAL A 123 8.53 3.98 23.72
N SER A 124 7.96 2.98 24.41
CA SER A 124 8.64 1.71 24.68
C SER A 124 9.02 0.91 23.42
N LYS A 125 8.46 1.27 22.25
CA LYS A 125 8.88 0.70 20.95
C LYS A 125 10.11 1.35 20.36
N VAL A 126 10.39 2.59 20.75
CA VAL A 126 11.66 3.25 20.47
C VAL A 126 12.71 2.70 21.44
N ASP A 127 12.37 2.49 22.71
CA ASP A 127 13.24 1.83 23.70
C ASP A 127 13.64 0.40 23.28
N ALA A 128 12.76 -0.33 22.58
CA ALA A 128 13.09 -1.64 22.02
C ALA A 128 14.19 -1.62 20.95
N ILE A 129 14.48 -0.45 20.35
CA ILE A 129 15.56 -0.24 19.37
C ILE A 129 16.77 0.43 20.04
N THR A 130 16.52 1.41 20.91
CA THR A 130 17.50 2.34 21.50
C THR A 130 17.99 1.94 22.90
N GLY A 131 17.40 0.90 23.48
CA GLY A 131 17.68 0.45 24.85
C GLY A 131 17.02 1.34 25.91
N THR A 132 17.58 1.30 27.13
CA THR A 132 17.06 2.01 28.32
C THR A 132 18.05 3.04 28.86
N GLY A 133 19.08 3.40 28.10
CA GLY A 133 20.11 4.37 28.48
C GLY A 133 19.67 5.83 28.30
N SER A 134 20.63 6.76 28.37
CA SER A 134 20.40 8.19 28.11
C SER A 134 19.82 8.45 26.72
N ASP A 135 20.19 7.63 25.73
CA ASP A 135 19.70 7.71 24.35
C ASP A 135 18.39 6.93 24.12
N SER A 136 17.73 6.43 25.17
CA SER A 136 16.44 5.73 25.01
C SER A 136 15.34 6.66 24.48
N GLY A 137 14.33 6.08 23.84
CA GLY A 137 13.11 6.80 23.45
C GLY A 137 12.46 7.52 24.64
N THR A 138 12.42 6.88 25.82
CA THR A 138 11.87 7.45 27.06
C THR A 138 12.60 8.72 27.51
N ASN A 139 13.91 8.80 27.27
CA ASN A 139 14.72 9.99 27.58
C ASN A 139 14.78 11.00 26.40
N THR A 140 14.24 10.64 25.23
CA THR A 140 14.25 11.47 24.01
C THR A 140 12.90 12.15 23.77
N PHE A 141 11.79 11.40 23.85
CA PHE A 141 10.42 11.90 23.69
C PHE A 141 9.82 12.32 25.04
N THR A 142 10.43 13.32 25.67
CA THR A 142 10.07 13.78 27.02
C THR A 142 8.78 14.61 27.08
N ASP A 143 8.38 15.23 25.97
CA ASP A 143 7.25 16.16 25.89
C ASP A 143 6.02 15.53 25.21
N LYS A 144 4.90 16.26 25.25
CA LYS A 144 3.66 15.88 24.55
C LYS A 144 3.08 17.06 23.80
N SER A 145 2.87 16.89 22.50
CA SER A 145 2.27 17.89 21.63
C SER A 145 0.95 17.42 21.02
N THR A 146 0.26 18.36 20.36
CA THR A 146 -0.91 18.10 19.52
C THR A 146 -0.52 18.36 18.07
N PHE A 147 -0.90 17.45 17.18
CA PHE A 147 -0.75 17.57 15.74
C PHE A 147 -2.17 17.67 15.16
N ASP A 148 -2.60 18.89 14.80
CA ASP A 148 -4.02 19.24 14.61
C ASP A 148 -4.51 19.24 13.15
N LYS A 149 -3.59 19.22 12.18
CA LYS A 149 -3.89 19.42 10.75
C LYS A 149 -3.39 18.30 9.85
N ILE A 150 -3.25 17.08 10.38
CA ILE A 150 -2.72 15.95 9.60
C ILE A 150 -3.68 15.65 8.43
N PRO A 151 -3.27 15.80 7.16
CA PRO A 151 -4.14 15.57 6.01
C PRO A 151 -4.66 14.13 6.00
N GLY A 152 -5.97 13.95 5.82
CA GLY A 152 -6.61 12.63 5.88
C GLY A 152 -6.75 12.01 7.28
N ARG A 153 -6.37 12.72 8.36
CA ARG A 153 -6.50 12.21 9.76
C ARG A 153 -7.06 13.22 10.76
N GLY A 154 -6.85 14.52 10.53
CA GLY A 154 -7.23 15.58 11.44
C GLY A 154 -6.30 15.66 12.66
N VAL A 155 -6.88 15.64 13.86
CA VAL A 155 -6.18 15.88 15.13
C VAL A 155 -5.71 14.59 15.79
N ILE A 156 -4.46 14.56 16.25
CA ILE A 156 -3.94 13.61 17.23
C ILE A 156 -3.42 14.39 18.45
N LEU A 157 -3.94 14.04 19.63
CA LEU A 157 -3.59 14.64 20.92
C LEU A 157 -2.55 13.79 21.65
N ASN A 158 -1.81 14.41 22.58
CA ASN A 158 -0.87 13.75 23.50
C ASN A 158 0.24 12.93 22.81
N VAL A 159 0.66 13.34 21.62
CA VAL A 159 1.72 12.71 20.83
C VAL A 159 3.05 12.88 21.57
N PRO A 160 3.76 11.80 21.96
CA PRO A 160 5.11 11.93 22.53
C PRO A 160 6.01 12.67 21.55
N THR A 161 6.67 13.73 22.01
CA THR A 161 7.36 14.70 21.15
C THR A 161 8.79 14.90 21.64
N VAL A 162 9.72 15.00 20.69
CA VAL A 162 11.06 15.54 20.90
C VAL A 162 11.14 16.91 20.25
N HIS A 163 11.80 17.85 20.92
CA HIS A 163 12.10 19.18 20.39
C HIS A 163 13.57 19.25 19.99
N LEU A 164 13.82 19.73 18.77
CA LEU A 164 15.14 19.80 18.15
C LEU A 164 15.56 21.26 17.97
N SER A 165 16.86 21.48 17.73
CA SER A 165 17.41 22.81 17.48
C SER A 165 16.63 23.54 16.37
N GLY A 166 16.23 24.80 16.57
CA GLY A 166 15.59 25.59 15.51
C GLY A 166 14.07 25.52 15.45
N ASN A 167 13.38 25.33 16.58
CA ASN A 167 11.92 25.17 16.68
C ASN A 167 11.34 23.93 15.97
N PHE A 168 12.20 23.00 15.53
CA PHE A 168 11.76 21.73 14.98
C PHE A 168 11.18 20.84 16.09
N SER A 169 10.15 20.07 15.74
CA SER A 169 9.55 19.08 16.62
C SER A 169 9.25 17.81 15.82
N GLU A 170 9.33 16.68 16.49
CA GLU A 170 9.03 15.37 15.90
C GLU A 170 8.13 14.60 16.85
N GLY A 171 6.99 14.14 16.32
CA GLY A 171 5.99 13.38 17.05
C GLY A 171 6.09 11.88 16.77
N LEU A 172 6.13 11.06 17.82
CA LEU A 172 6.03 9.61 17.70
C LEU A 172 4.57 9.17 17.58
N LEU A 173 4.27 8.44 16.52
CA LEU A 173 2.96 7.84 16.21
C LEU A 173 3.08 6.31 16.07
N ASN A 174 1.93 5.62 16.11
CA ASN A 174 1.81 4.25 15.62
C ASN A 174 0.70 4.13 14.58
N ASP A 175 0.87 3.21 13.61
CA ASP A 175 -0.15 2.83 12.63
C ASP A 175 -1.05 1.67 13.11
N SER A 176 -2.02 1.23 12.29
CA SER A 176 -2.87 0.05 12.57
C SER A 176 -2.09 -1.27 12.69
N GLY A 177 -0.94 -1.39 12.03
CA GLY A 177 -0.03 -2.53 12.17
C GLY A 177 0.78 -2.46 13.47
N ASN A 178 0.63 -1.39 14.24
CA ASN A 178 1.38 -1.09 15.44
C ASN A 178 2.88 -0.88 15.13
N ASN A 179 3.22 -0.45 13.91
CA ASN A 179 4.57 -0.03 13.52
C ASN A 179 4.87 1.38 14.04
N ASN A 180 6.16 1.74 14.15
CA ASN A 180 6.54 3.10 14.49
C ASN A 180 6.35 4.03 13.27
N ALA A 181 5.84 5.24 13.53
CA ALA A 181 5.78 6.32 12.57
C ALA A 181 6.20 7.63 13.25
N PHE A 182 6.79 8.55 12.49
CA PHE A 182 7.42 9.77 12.96
C PHE A 182 6.91 10.94 12.13
N ILE A 183 6.17 11.86 12.75
CA ILE A 183 5.57 13.01 12.08
C ILE A 183 6.36 14.29 12.35
N VAL A 184 6.71 15.00 11.28
CA VAL A 184 7.64 16.13 11.31
C VAL A 184 6.97 17.31 10.59
N PRO A 185 6.67 18.43 11.28
CA PRO A 185 6.14 19.62 10.63
C PRO A 185 7.19 20.25 9.70
N ILE A 186 6.74 20.67 8.53
CA ILE A 186 7.53 21.43 7.57
C ILE A 186 7.46 22.91 7.94
N VAL A 187 8.61 23.58 8.01
CA VAL A 187 8.72 25.01 8.31
C VAL A 187 9.32 25.78 7.13
N ASN A 188 9.07 27.09 7.08
CA ASN A 188 9.86 27.99 6.23
C ASN A 188 11.30 28.05 6.73
N ASP A 189 12.27 28.13 5.81
CA ASP A 189 13.71 28.18 6.00
C ASP A 189 14.14 28.70 7.40
N THR A 190 14.35 27.77 8.32
CA THR A 190 14.69 28.06 9.72
C THR A 190 16.06 27.48 10.05
N THR A 191 16.79 28.13 10.94
CA THR A 191 18.12 27.72 11.40
C THR A 191 18.05 26.40 12.16
N GLY A 192 18.40 25.30 11.51
CA GLY A 192 18.54 23.97 12.11
C GLY A 192 19.98 23.67 12.54
N TYR A 193 20.34 22.39 12.43
CA TYR A 193 21.65 21.86 12.80
C TYR A 193 22.82 22.63 12.13
N GLU A 194 23.88 22.88 12.91
CA GLU A 194 25.07 23.66 12.51
C GLU A 194 24.79 25.08 11.94
N GLY A 195 23.59 25.63 12.17
CA GLY A 195 23.21 26.95 11.67
C GLY A 195 22.70 26.96 10.23
N ILE A 196 22.53 25.79 9.62
CA ILE A 196 22.07 25.63 8.24
C ILE A 196 20.56 25.91 8.18
N LEU A 197 20.11 26.63 7.14
CA LEU A 197 18.69 26.80 6.87
C LEU A 197 18.08 25.50 6.33
N CYS A 198 17.01 25.01 6.96
CA CYS A 198 16.28 23.83 6.53
C CYS A 198 14.76 24.00 6.67
N ASN A 199 14.00 23.12 6.00
CA ASN A 199 12.54 23.06 6.07
C ASN A 199 12.05 21.91 6.96
N PHE A 200 12.92 20.94 7.25
CA PHE A 200 12.68 19.83 8.17
C PHE A 200 13.96 19.47 8.94
N GLN A 201 13.79 18.96 10.15
CA GLN A 201 14.82 18.28 10.92
C GLN A 201 14.17 17.26 11.86
N PHE A 202 14.71 16.03 11.92
CA PHE A 202 14.17 14.91 12.69
C PHE A 202 15.25 13.84 13.00
N ILE A 203 14.96 12.88 13.88
CA ILE A 203 15.84 11.79 14.30
C ILE A 203 15.13 10.43 14.25
N LEU A 204 15.72 9.45 13.55
CA LEU A 204 15.16 8.10 13.48
C LEU A 204 15.95 7.13 14.37
N PRO A 205 15.26 6.25 15.13
CA PRO A 205 15.94 5.23 15.90
C PRO A 205 16.47 4.13 14.98
N THR A 206 17.68 3.70 15.26
CA THR A 206 18.45 2.75 14.44
C THR A 206 19.26 1.83 15.33
N ASN A 207 19.74 0.72 14.76
CA ASN A 207 20.61 -0.23 15.42
C ASN A 207 21.66 -0.69 14.42
N ARG A 208 22.94 -0.43 14.68
CA ARG A 208 24.05 -0.77 13.76
C ARG A 208 24.16 -2.26 13.42
N THR A 209 23.66 -3.14 14.29
CA THR A 209 23.66 -4.60 14.07
C THR A 209 22.39 -5.14 13.43
N ASN A 210 21.30 -4.37 13.45
CA ASN A 210 20.02 -4.69 12.80
C ASN A 210 19.35 -3.40 12.30
N PRO A 211 19.81 -2.83 11.17
CA PRO A 211 19.34 -1.53 10.69
C PRO A 211 17.86 -1.59 10.29
N VAL A 212 17.09 -0.59 10.70
CA VAL A 212 15.67 -0.46 10.35
C VAL A 212 15.54 0.30 9.03
N SER A 213 14.83 -0.28 8.05
CA SER A 213 14.44 0.44 6.83
C SER A 213 13.24 1.32 7.11
N TYR A 214 13.24 2.54 6.57
CA TYR A 214 12.12 3.47 6.70
C TYR A 214 11.62 3.94 5.33
N TYR A 215 10.35 4.32 5.28
CA TYR A 215 9.66 4.89 4.13
C TYR A 215 9.18 6.29 4.51
N MET A 216 9.51 7.28 3.68
CA MET A 216 9.13 8.67 3.84
C MET A 216 7.96 9.01 2.91
N TYR A 217 7.00 9.77 3.44
CA TYR A 217 5.78 10.24 2.78
C TYR A 217 5.67 11.76 3.01
N TYR A 218 5.12 12.48 2.04
CA TYR A 218 4.77 13.90 2.20
C TYR A 218 3.25 14.05 2.29
N LEU A 219 2.78 14.63 3.39
CA LEU A 219 1.36 14.86 3.66
C LEU A 219 1.00 16.31 3.31
N SER A 220 0.48 16.51 2.11
CA SER A 220 0.02 17.82 1.67
C SER A 220 -1.39 18.14 2.15
N SER A 221 -1.56 19.38 2.60
CA SER A 221 -2.86 19.98 2.91
C SER A 221 -3.67 20.31 1.65
N GLN A 222 -3.01 20.42 0.49
CA GLN A 222 -3.65 20.66 -0.81
C GLN A 222 -4.77 19.65 -1.05
N VAL A 223 -5.99 20.17 -1.21
CA VAL A 223 -7.12 19.37 -1.71
C VAL A 223 -6.98 19.33 -3.21
N THR A 224 -6.37 18.25 -3.69
CA THR A 224 -6.22 17.95 -5.10
C THR A 224 -7.61 17.54 -5.61
N ASN A 225 -8.33 18.44 -6.31
CA ASN A 225 -9.70 18.19 -6.82
C ASN A 225 -9.70 17.27 -8.06
N GLN A 226 -8.83 16.27 -8.06
CA GLN A 226 -8.50 15.38 -9.16
C GLN A 226 -8.85 13.96 -8.73
N SER A 227 -9.59 13.29 -9.60
CA SER A 227 -10.17 11.97 -9.35
C SER A 227 -9.96 11.08 -10.56
N VAL A 228 -9.95 9.77 -10.31
CA VAL A 228 -10.04 8.76 -11.39
C VAL A 228 -11.39 8.09 -11.23
N VAL A 229 -12.27 8.30 -12.19
CA VAL A 229 -13.63 7.74 -12.23
C VAL A 229 -13.77 6.80 -13.41
N GLY A 230 -14.73 5.89 -13.35
CA GLY A 230 -15.05 5.07 -14.51
C GLY A 230 -16.23 4.16 -14.29
N GLN A 231 -16.58 3.44 -15.34
CA GLN A 231 -17.51 2.32 -15.25
C GLN A 231 -16.80 1.01 -15.63
N ILE A 232 -17.14 -0.06 -14.92
CA ILE A 232 -16.81 -1.42 -15.32
C ILE A 232 -18.09 -2.07 -15.86
N THR A 233 -18.04 -2.53 -17.10
CA THR A 233 -19.22 -3.02 -17.83
C THR A 233 -19.00 -4.42 -18.42
N HIS A 234 -20.08 -5.13 -18.73
CA HIS A 234 -19.98 -6.41 -19.44
C HIS A 234 -19.64 -6.17 -20.93
N SER A 235 -18.75 -7.00 -21.48
CA SER A 235 -18.34 -6.98 -22.89
C SER A 235 -19.46 -7.25 -23.91
N ASN A 236 -20.56 -7.89 -23.49
CA ASN A 236 -21.64 -8.30 -24.40
C ASN A 236 -22.74 -7.24 -24.58
N ASN A 237 -22.98 -6.39 -23.58
CA ASN A 237 -24.16 -5.52 -23.56
C ASN A 237 -23.93 -4.14 -22.91
N ASN A 238 -22.70 -3.83 -22.46
CA ASN A 238 -22.33 -2.59 -21.78
C ASN A 238 -23.11 -2.26 -20.48
N THR A 239 -23.83 -3.21 -19.88
CA THR A 239 -24.45 -2.99 -18.56
C THR A 239 -23.38 -2.98 -17.47
N GLY A 240 -23.61 -2.21 -16.41
CA GLY A 240 -22.67 -2.09 -15.29
C GLY A 240 -22.51 -3.39 -14.51
N ILE A 241 -21.26 -3.74 -14.17
CA ILE A 241 -20.95 -4.88 -13.29
C ILE A 241 -20.76 -4.34 -11.88
N THR A 242 -21.67 -4.66 -10.97
CA THR A 242 -21.54 -4.32 -9.55
C THR A 242 -20.53 -5.22 -8.81
N ASN A 243 -19.95 -4.73 -7.72
CA ASN A 243 -19.02 -5.45 -6.85
C ASN A 243 -17.78 -6.02 -7.59
N VAL A 244 -17.23 -5.26 -8.54
CA VAL A 244 -15.88 -5.48 -9.11
C VAL A 244 -14.88 -4.82 -8.17
N ALA A 245 -13.77 -5.50 -7.85
CA ALA A 245 -12.66 -4.88 -7.15
C ALA A 245 -11.83 -4.06 -8.15
N VAL A 246 -11.62 -2.78 -7.86
CA VAL A 246 -10.85 -1.87 -8.71
C VAL A 246 -9.66 -1.35 -7.93
N ASN A 247 -8.45 -1.57 -8.44
CA ASN A 247 -7.19 -1.23 -7.80
C ASN A 247 -6.44 -0.19 -8.64
N LEU A 248 -6.13 0.95 -8.04
CA LEU A 248 -5.28 1.98 -8.64
C LEU A 248 -3.81 1.74 -8.25
N THR A 249 -2.94 1.51 -9.23
CA THR A 249 -1.52 1.18 -9.02
C THR A 249 -0.63 2.21 -9.72
N ALA A 250 0.35 2.80 -9.03
CA ALA A 250 1.25 3.79 -9.64
C ALA A 250 2.25 3.11 -10.60
N VAL A 251 2.36 3.59 -11.85
CA VAL A 251 3.22 3.01 -12.88
C VAL A 251 4.71 3.05 -12.49
N THR A 252 5.14 4.13 -11.83
CA THR A 252 6.55 4.38 -11.50
C THR A 252 7.10 3.51 -10.37
N THR A 253 6.24 3.06 -9.45
CA THR A 253 6.64 2.28 -8.26
C THR A 253 6.02 0.89 -8.20
N MET A 254 5.02 0.61 -9.05
CA MET A 254 4.17 -0.58 -9.01
C MET A 254 3.42 -0.79 -7.68
N ASN A 255 3.36 0.23 -6.82
CA ASN A 255 2.65 0.18 -5.55
C ASN A 255 1.16 0.46 -5.72
N LEU A 256 0.35 -0.22 -4.91
CA LEU A 256 -1.08 0.07 -4.73
C LEU A 256 -1.27 1.44 -4.07
N VAL A 257 -2.15 2.26 -4.65
CA VAL A 257 -2.46 3.63 -4.21
C VAL A 257 -3.91 3.80 -3.76
N GLY A 258 -4.85 3.09 -4.39
CA GLY A 258 -6.28 3.16 -4.06
C GLY A 258 -7.01 1.85 -4.28
N LEU A 259 -8.09 1.64 -3.51
CA LEU A 259 -9.02 0.51 -3.63
C LEU A 259 -10.45 1.03 -3.71
N ALA A 260 -11.17 0.65 -4.77
CA ALA A 260 -12.57 0.97 -4.96
C ALA A 260 -13.37 -0.31 -5.27
N THR A 261 -14.69 -0.22 -5.16
CA THR A 261 -15.61 -1.30 -5.54
C THR A 261 -16.78 -0.71 -6.29
N THR A 262 -17.16 -1.33 -7.42
CA THR A 262 -18.21 -0.78 -8.28
C THR A 262 -19.60 -0.87 -7.68
N ASN A 263 -20.38 0.20 -7.82
CA ASN A 263 -21.78 0.26 -7.40
C ASN A 263 -22.73 -0.48 -8.39
N GLU A 264 -24.04 -0.37 -8.20
CA GLU A 264 -25.05 -1.03 -9.04
C GLU A 264 -24.98 -0.66 -10.53
N THR A 265 -24.48 0.54 -10.89
CA THR A 265 -24.31 0.97 -12.28
C THR A 265 -22.94 0.63 -12.86
N GLY A 266 -22.11 -0.11 -12.12
CA GLY A 266 -20.73 -0.40 -12.48
C GLY A 266 -19.77 0.76 -12.24
N TYR A 267 -20.23 1.89 -11.67
CA TYR A 267 -19.40 3.07 -11.43
C TYR A 267 -18.46 2.87 -10.23
N TYR A 268 -17.23 3.36 -10.35
CA TYR A 268 -16.26 3.50 -9.27
C TYR A 268 -15.59 4.87 -9.33
N GLU A 269 -14.98 5.29 -8.23
CA GLU A 269 -14.24 6.54 -8.08
C GLU A 269 -13.07 6.38 -7.12
N PHE A 270 -11.97 7.05 -7.43
CA PHE A 270 -10.85 7.36 -6.54
C PHE A 270 -10.74 8.88 -6.43
N THR A 271 -10.66 9.43 -5.23
CA THR A 271 -10.59 10.89 -5.01
C THR A 271 -9.21 11.34 -4.56
N ASN A 272 -8.91 12.64 -4.70
CA ASN A 272 -7.65 13.23 -4.22
C ASN A 272 -6.38 12.54 -4.78
N VAL A 273 -6.47 11.98 -5.98
CA VAL A 273 -5.40 11.16 -6.59
C VAL A 273 -4.25 12.08 -6.99
N ASN A 274 -3.04 11.81 -6.51
CA ASN A 274 -1.85 12.60 -6.86
C ASN A 274 -1.58 12.62 -8.37
N THR A 275 -0.82 13.60 -8.87
CA THR A 275 -0.44 13.63 -10.29
C THR A 275 0.57 12.54 -10.63
N GLY A 276 0.42 11.94 -11.81
CA GLY A 276 1.29 10.86 -12.30
C GLY A 276 0.53 9.83 -13.14
N ASP A 277 1.25 8.81 -13.58
CA ASP A 277 0.70 7.72 -14.39
C ASP A 277 0.33 6.52 -13.52
N TYR A 278 -0.85 5.95 -13.78
CA TYR A 278 -1.46 4.86 -13.01
C TYR A 278 -2.01 3.77 -13.92
N TYR A 279 -2.08 2.54 -13.41
CA TYR A 279 -2.93 1.47 -13.92
C TYR A 279 -4.19 1.37 -13.08
N VAL A 280 -5.36 1.37 -13.73
CA VAL A 280 -6.62 0.94 -13.15
C VAL A 280 -6.80 -0.53 -13.49
N ASN A 281 -6.79 -1.40 -12.47
CA ASN A 281 -6.92 -2.85 -12.62
C ASN A 281 -8.27 -3.30 -12.05
N ALA A 282 -9.06 -4.00 -12.85
CA ALA A 282 -10.39 -4.48 -12.47
C ALA A 282 -10.39 -6.01 -12.42
N THR A 283 -10.78 -6.57 -11.26
CA THR A 283 -10.81 -8.02 -11.02
C THR A 283 -12.16 -8.46 -10.44
N LYS A 284 -12.66 -9.62 -10.90
CA LYS A 284 -13.90 -10.22 -10.40
C LYS A 284 -13.96 -11.71 -10.75
N ILE A 285 -14.30 -12.56 -9.78
CA ILE A 285 -14.48 -14.00 -10.00
C ILE A 285 -15.49 -14.26 -11.13
N ARG A 286 -15.17 -15.21 -12.03
CA ARG A 286 -15.87 -15.52 -13.30
C ARG A 286 -15.68 -14.51 -14.43
N TYR A 287 -14.84 -13.50 -14.25
CA TYR A 287 -14.45 -12.57 -15.30
C TYR A 287 -12.96 -12.65 -15.53
N TRP A 288 -12.56 -12.42 -16.77
CA TRP A 288 -11.18 -12.14 -17.11
C TRP A 288 -10.79 -10.76 -16.58
N ASP A 289 -9.71 -10.72 -15.79
CA ASP A 289 -9.13 -9.49 -15.26
C ASP A 289 -8.72 -8.55 -16.41
N ASN A 290 -8.89 -7.24 -16.22
CA ASN A 290 -8.54 -6.24 -17.23
C ASN A 290 -7.87 -5.02 -16.61
N SER A 291 -7.05 -4.31 -17.39
CA SER A 291 -6.30 -3.15 -16.93
C SER A 291 -6.23 -2.06 -18.00
N THR A 292 -6.22 -0.80 -17.58
CA THR A 292 -5.99 0.35 -18.46
C THR A 292 -5.09 1.38 -17.78
N ALA A 293 -4.31 2.12 -18.58
CA ALA A 293 -3.48 3.22 -18.09
C ALA A 293 -4.28 4.52 -18.02
N VAL A 294 -3.97 5.37 -17.04
CA VAL A 294 -4.53 6.71 -16.88
C VAL A 294 -3.47 7.67 -16.34
N SER A 295 -3.39 8.87 -16.92
CA SER A 295 -2.45 9.93 -16.49
C SER A 295 -3.23 11.01 -15.74
N VAL A 296 -2.93 11.21 -14.46
CA VAL A 296 -3.60 12.16 -13.58
C VAL A 296 -2.86 13.50 -13.56
N THR A 297 -3.61 14.55 -13.83
CA THR A 297 -3.19 15.96 -14.00
C THR A 297 -3.78 16.83 -12.89
N VAL A 298 -3.26 18.06 -12.73
CA VAL A 298 -3.63 18.91 -11.59
C VAL A 298 -5.09 19.38 -11.69
N ASN A 299 -5.89 19.09 -10.67
CA ASN A 299 -7.31 19.49 -10.55
C ASN A 299 -8.24 19.01 -11.69
N GLU A 300 -7.95 17.88 -12.32
CA GLU A 300 -8.80 17.27 -13.35
C GLU A 300 -9.35 15.90 -12.93
N THR A 301 -10.61 15.63 -13.28
CA THR A 301 -11.20 14.29 -13.21
C THR A 301 -10.85 13.52 -14.49
N GLN A 302 -10.18 12.39 -14.33
CA GLN A 302 -9.81 11.48 -15.42
C GLN A 302 -10.77 10.30 -15.50
N ILE A 303 -11.07 9.85 -16.72
CA ILE A 303 -12.04 8.77 -16.98
C ILE A 303 -11.30 7.51 -17.45
N ALA A 304 -11.47 6.40 -16.72
CA ALA A 304 -10.90 5.09 -17.03
C ALA A 304 -12.00 4.01 -17.01
N THR A 305 -12.74 3.88 -18.12
CA THR A 305 -13.81 2.89 -18.29
C THR A 305 -13.25 1.58 -18.85
N LEU A 306 -13.72 0.44 -18.33
CA LEU A 306 -13.26 -0.91 -18.71
C LEU A 306 -14.46 -1.81 -19.04
N GLN A 307 -14.22 -2.79 -19.91
CA GLN A 307 -15.12 -3.92 -20.15
C GLN A 307 -14.49 -5.20 -19.60
N LEU A 308 -15.27 -6.03 -18.91
CA LEU A 308 -14.86 -7.37 -18.48
C LEU A 308 -15.60 -8.44 -19.29
N TRP A 309 -14.87 -9.51 -19.59
CA TRP A 309 -15.36 -10.67 -20.33
C TRP A 309 -15.68 -11.81 -19.37
N LEU A 310 -16.83 -12.45 -19.52
CA LEU A 310 -17.17 -13.65 -18.74
C LEU A 310 -16.27 -14.82 -19.15
N VAL A 311 -15.71 -15.53 -18.16
CA VAL A 311 -14.92 -16.74 -18.42
C VAL A 311 -15.86 -17.84 -18.94
N GLY A 312 -15.51 -18.44 -20.08
CA GLY A 312 -16.34 -19.45 -20.77
C GLY A 312 -17.47 -18.91 -21.63
N ASP A 313 -17.64 -17.59 -21.74
CA ASP A 313 -18.51 -16.93 -22.73
C ASP A 313 -17.63 -16.49 -23.92
N VAL A 314 -17.32 -17.45 -24.80
CA VAL A 314 -16.43 -17.23 -25.94
C VAL A 314 -17.16 -16.64 -27.14
N ASP A 315 -18.48 -16.85 -27.24
CA ASP A 315 -19.33 -16.24 -28.28
C ASP A 315 -19.82 -14.80 -27.94
N ASN A 316 -19.62 -14.34 -26.69
CA ASN A 316 -20.03 -13.03 -26.15
C ASN A 316 -21.55 -12.82 -26.06
N ASN A 317 -22.35 -13.86 -25.83
CA ASN A 317 -23.80 -13.73 -25.68
C ASN A 317 -24.26 -13.31 -24.27
N GLY A 318 -23.37 -13.33 -23.27
CA GLY A 318 -23.67 -13.04 -21.86
C GLY A 318 -23.94 -14.26 -21.00
N LYS A 319 -23.71 -15.48 -21.50
CA LYS A 319 -23.93 -16.74 -20.79
C LYS A 319 -22.72 -17.63 -21.00
N THR A 320 -22.11 -18.07 -19.90
CA THR A 320 -20.94 -18.95 -19.90
C THR A 320 -21.32 -20.39 -20.26
N ALA A 321 -20.43 -21.07 -20.98
CA ALA A 321 -20.45 -22.51 -21.27
C ALA A 321 -21.76 -23.03 -21.89
N GLN A 322 -22.35 -22.27 -22.82
CA GLN A 322 -23.48 -22.72 -23.63
C GLN A 322 -23.04 -23.74 -24.70
N PRO A 323 -23.97 -24.46 -25.35
CA PRO A 323 -23.65 -25.30 -26.51
C PRO A 323 -22.93 -24.55 -27.65
N ASN A 324 -23.19 -23.25 -27.81
CA ASN A 324 -22.49 -22.40 -28.77
C ASN A 324 -21.01 -22.20 -28.37
N ASP A 325 -20.73 -21.88 -27.12
CA ASP A 325 -19.37 -21.74 -26.58
C ASP A 325 -18.57 -23.03 -26.71
N LEU A 326 -19.20 -24.16 -26.37
CA LEU A 326 -18.62 -25.49 -26.54
C LEU A 326 -18.33 -25.81 -28.01
N THR A 327 -19.21 -25.40 -28.92
CA THR A 327 -19.01 -25.56 -30.37
C THR A 327 -17.85 -24.70 -30.86
N LEU A 328 -17.75 -23.44 -30.45
CA LEU A 328 -16.62 -22.58 -30.82
C LEU A 328 -15.30 -23.11 -30.25
N MET A 329 -15.28 -23.55 -28.98
CA MET A 329 -14.12 -24.18 -28.35
C MET A 329 -13.66 -25.42 -29.14
N LEU A 330 -14.59 -26.32 -29.47
CA LEU A 330 -14.29 -27.50 -30.29
C LEU A 330 -13.72 -27.13 -31.67
N ARG A 331 -14.25 -26.09 -32.33
CA ARG A 331 -13.73 -25.62 -33.62
C ARG A 331 -12.33 -25.03 -33.52
N VAL A 332 -11.95 -24.44 -32.39
CA VAL A 332 -10.56 -24.02 -32.12
C VAL A 332 -9.64 -25.24 -31.94
N VAL A 333 -10.05 -26.22 -31.12
CA VAL A 333 -9.30 -27.49 -30.92
C VAL A 333 -9.08 -28.26 -32.24
N LEU A 334 -10.05 -28.20 -33.16
CA LEU A 334 -9.99 -28.81 -34.48
C LEU A 334 -9.26 -27.96 -35.55
N TRP A 335 -8.71 -26.79 -35.17
CA TRP A 335 -8.05 -25.83 -36.07
C TRP A 335 -8.96 -25.24 -37.17
N GLU A 336 -10.29 -25.32 -37.01
CA GLU A 336 -11.28 -24.70 -37.88
C GLU A 336 -11.53 -23.21 -37.57
N HIS A 337 -11.07 -22.75 -36.41
CA HIS A 337 -11.17 -21.37 -35.95
C HIS A 337 -9.92 -20.97 -35.18
N THR A 338 -9.51 -19.70 -35.27
CA THR A 338 -8.35 -19.19 -34.53
C THR A 338 -8.79 -18.73 -33.14
N GLY A 339 -8.40 -19.47 -32.11
CA GLY A 339 -8.62 -19.08 -30.72
C GLY A 339 -7.87 -17.80 -30.35
N ASN A 340 -8.49 -16.97 -29.52
CA ASN A 340 -7.81 -15.88 -28.80
C ASN A 340 -7.68 -16.23 -27.31
N TRP A 341 -7.04 -15.35 -26.54
CA TRP A 341 -6.72 -15.56 -25.13
C TRP A 341 -7.92 -15.95 -24.23
N ARG A 342 -9.17 -15.63 -24.62
CA ARG A 342 -10.39 -16.05 -23.88
C ARG A 342 -10.67 -17.55 -23.96
N TYR A 343 -10.01 -18.26 -24.88
CA TYR A 343 -10.18 -19.70 -25.09
C TYR A 343 -9.22 -20.53 -24.21
N ASP A 344 -8.12 -19.95 -23.72
CA ASP A 344 -7.18 -20.59 -22.77
C ASP A 344 -7.75 -20.56 -21.35
N LEU A 345 -8.80 -21.35 -21.11
CA LEU A 345 -9.48 -21.48 -19.82
C LEU A 345 -8.58 -22.03 -18.71
N ASN A 346 -7.60 -22.87 -19.07
CA ASN A 346 -6.68 -23.48 -18.11
C ASN A 346 -5.39 -22.65 -17.87
N ARG A 347 -5.21 -21.56 -18.63
CA ARG A 347 -4.11 -20.59 -18.54
C ARG A 347 -2.72 -21.20 -18.80
N ASN A 348 -2.62 -22.14 -19.74
CA ASN A 348 -1.35 -22.79 -20.12
C ASN A 348 -0.59 -22.08 -21.26
N GLY A 349 -1.17 -21.03 -21.85
CA GLY A 349 -0.62 -20.26 -22.96
C GLY A 349 -1.02 -20.77 -24.35
N ILE A 350 -1.89 -21.79 -24.45
CA ILE A 350 -2.42 -22.33 -25.69
C ILE A 350 -3.90 -21.94 -25.79
N ASN A 351 -4.24 -21.13 -26.79
CA ASN A 351 -5.61 -20.64 -26.96
C ASN A 351 -6.56 -21.75 -27.45
N GLY A 352 -7.22 -22.47 -26.54
CA GLY A 352 -8.28 -23.43 -26.87
C GLY A 352 -7.75 -24.81 -27.23
N ASP A 353 -7.20 -25.51 -26.25
CA ASP A 353 -6.76 -26.90 -26.36
C ASP A 353 -7.77 -27.91 -25.81
N VAL A 354 -7.40 -29.19 -25.78
CA VAL A 354 -8.26 -30.27 -25.26
C VAL A 354 -8.54 -30.12 -23.76
N GLY A 355 -7.62 -29.53 -22.99
CA GLY A 355 -7.82 -29.19 -21.58
C GLY A 355 -8.88 -28.11 -21.41
N ASP A 356 -8.85 -27.06 -22.24
CA ASP A 356 -9.88 -26.00 -22.26
C ASP A 356 -11.25 -26.56 -22.64
N LEU A 357 -11.31 -27.42 -23.65
CA LEU A 357 -12.54 -28.09 -24.06
C LEU A 357 -13.12 -28.96 -22.94
N VAL A 358 -12.28 -29.67 -22.17
CA VAL A 358 -12.70 -30.43 -20.99
C VAL A 358 -13.25 -29.51 -19.90
N LEU A 359 -12.60 -28.38 -19.61
CA LEU A 359 -13.13 -27.40 -18.65
C LEU A 359 -14.47 -26.82 -19.10
N MET A 360 -14.58 -26.42 -20.37
CA MET A 360 -15.81 -25.90 -20.96
C MET A 360 -16.95 -26.92 -20.87
N ASN A 361 -16.70 -28.19 -21.23
CA ASN A 361 -17.70 -29.26 -21.17
C ASN A 361 -18.16 -29.54 -19.73
N ARG A 362 -17.24 -29.57 -18.76
CA ARG A 362 -17.57 -29.76 -17.34
C ARG A 362 -18.37 -28.59 -16.77
N ALA A 363 -18.08 -27.36 -17.21
CA ALA A 363 -18.87 -26.19 -16.86
C ALA A 363 -20.28 -26.22 -17.47
N ALA A 364 -20.40 -26.64 -18.74
CA ALA A 364 -21.69 -26.82 -19.43
C ALA A 364 -22.57 -27.90 -18.77
N LEU A 365 -21.96 -28.93 -18.19
CA LEU A 365 -22.63 -29.96 -17.37
C LEU A 365 -22.95 -29.51 -15.93
N GLY A 366 -22.49 -28.33 -15.52
CA GLY A 366 -22.66 -27.80 -14.16
C GLY A 366 -21.76 -28.45 -13.10
N GLU A 367 -20.74 -29.21 -13.49
CA GLU A 367 -19.79 -29.84 -12.55
C GLU A 367 -18.84 -28.83 -11.90
N ILE A 368 -18.52 -27.76 -12.62
CA ILE A 368 -17.57 -26.71 -12.19
C ILE A 368 -18.10 -25.33 -12.53
N ILE A 369 -17.55 -24.32 -11.85
CA ILE A 369 -17.71 -22.90 -12.18
C ILE A 369 -16.36 -22.43 -12.71
N LEU A 370 -16.33 -21.82 -13.90
CA LEU A 370 -15.12 -21.22 -14.46
C LEU A 370 -14.78 -19.90 -13.77
N THR A 371 -13.49 -19.62 -13.55
CA THR A 371 -12.98 -18.51 -12.72
C THR A 371 -11.72 -17.86 -13.24
#